data_AF-A0A3A3ELF6-F1
#
_entry.id   AF-A0A3A3ELF6-F1
#
_cell.length_a   1.000
_cell.length_b   1.000
_cell.length_c   1.000
_cell.angle_alpha   90.00
_cell.angle_beta   90.00
_cell.angle_gamma   90.00
#
_symmetry.space_group_name_H-M   'P 1'
#
loop_
_entity.id
_entity.type
_entity.pdbx_description
1 polymer ?
#
loop_
_entity_poly.entity_id
_entity_poly.type
_entity_poly.pdbx_seq_one_letter_code
_entity_poly.pdbx_strand_id
1 'polypeptide(L)'
;MKYKLLAASILATLSTSAMSATYKLEELGGIDGAKFNYVTDVSENGHIIGLANGLYKLPIDISYIDFTDDSLLETAYDNAKSQYELIDKEITFTLDDIANNDAVNTNADAHSFMVSFLTGRSTDSEYQKLSSAIATVYTSEGASEQVLFDEQSVDFDGLTRSTSNLLNAVTDDGVMVGWGSAPYEKTSFTQTDEDEEETHFLRDFISRAIVISADGVKVELAPEFDDYGGISSANDIIKTANGYEVVGTVSTDIAVDPLEDIEDKCDNEDEPVSDCVESYNRQYTTGIYNKRAVKWTLDSNLNITNTEIFGLGLTPEDDEDFAFRSNALAINENGLVVGTSDVRYKSNSTRITMPVIFENGEVKEFIDQEDDWISGQPLAVNNDDVVVGYASKRIDGTTRTKFFYYDKKSDSVVFPTDYFSSSSSLANDVNDNGIVVGEGETDIYNTSTRRREGFMYTIGEDKVVNLNDLLPCYEEDGETRFKYTVAEAKSINNNNEIFGVATKTVEKTDSFGNVVLDVDGNIEYESVAVAVKLTPIDGSVEECSAEEIEQYERQSASFPWYALLLVPFAAARRFFKK
;
A
#
# COMPACT_ATOMS: atom_id res chain seq x y z
N MET A 1 -26.16 -32.90 0.95
CA MET A 1 -26.14 -33.46 -0.43
C MET A 1 -26.77 -32.57 -1.51
N LYS A 2 -27.24 -31.34 -1.22
CA LYS A 2 -27.77 -30.42 -2.24
C LYS A 2 -26.80 -29.31 -2.70
N TYR A 3 -25.68 -29.11 -1.99
CA TYR A 3 -24.69 -28.08 -2.32
C TYR A 3 -23.60 -28.52 -3.32
N LYS A 4 -23.50 -29.81 -3.66
CA LYS A 4 -22.48 -30.32 -4.61
C LYS A 4 -22.88 -30.20 -6.10
N LEU A 5 -24.12 -29.81 -6.40
CA LEU A 5 -24.64 -29.77 -7.77
C LEU A 5 -24.55 -28.38 -8.42
N LEU A 6 -24.25 -27.33 -7.67
CA LEU A 6 -24.10 -25.96 -8.19
C LEU A 6 -22.66 -25.64 -8.64
N ALA A 7 -21.64 -26.33 -8.11
CA ALA A 7 -20.25 -26.20 -8.58
C ALA A 7 -19.99 -26.89 -9.94
N ALA A 8 -20.93 -27.72 -10.44
CA ALA A 8 -20.70 -28.57 -11.60
C ALA A 8 -20.79 -27.84 -12.96
N SER A 9 -21.32 -26.61 -13.02
CA SER A 9 -21.37 -25.82 -14.27
C SER A 9 -20.06 -25.11 -14.60
N ILE A 10 -19.17 -24.95 -13.62
CA ILE A 10 -17.84 -24.32 -13.76
C ILE A 10 -16.86 -25.26 -14.52
N LEU A 11 -17.02 -26.57 -14.33
CA LEU A 11 -16.09 -27.60 -14.83
C LEU A 11 -16.12 -27.86 -16.34
N ALA A 12 -17.10 -27.34 -17.09
CA ALA A 12 -17.24 -27.69 -18.51
C ALA A 12 -16.28 -26.94 -19.44
N THR A 13 -15.71 -25.82 -18.99
CA THR A 13 -14.79 -24.99 -19.79
C THR A 13 -13.42 -24.79 -19.13
N LEU A 14 -13.29 -24.94 -17.81
CA LEU A 14 -12.03 -24.82 -17.11
C LEU A 14 -11.34 -26.18 -17.02
N SER A 15 -10.16 -26.31 -17.62
CA SER A 15 -9.37 -27.53 -17.59
C SER A 15 -8.95 -27.84 -16.15
N THR A 16 -9.51 -28.88 -15.54
CA THR A 16 -9.04 -29.42 -14.26
C THR A 16 -7.70 -30.12 -14.46
N SER A 17 -6.60 -29.36 -14.54
CA SER A 17 -5.27 -29.92 -14.32
C SER A 17 -5.11 -30.11 -12.81
N ALA A 18 -5.15 -31.37 -12.36
CA ALA A 18 -4.69 -31.74 -11.03
C ALA A 18 -3.24 -31.25 -10.88
N MET A 19 -3.01 -30.32 -9.97
CA MET A 19 -1.73 -29.64 -9.81
C MET A 19 -0.69 -30.60 -9.21
N SER A 20 0.15 -31.16 -10.09
CA SER A 20 1.41 -31.81 -9.72
C SER A 20 2.60 -30.88 -9.91
N ALA A 21 2.38 -29.59 -10.21
CA ALA A 21 3.45 -28.64 -10.46
C ALA A 21 4.07 -28.14 -9.14
N THR A 22 5.40 -28.03 -9.13
CA THR A 22 6.13 -27.22 -8.15
C THR A 22 6.50 -25.88 -8.79
N TYR A 23 7.09 -24.95 -8.03
CA TYR A 23 7.50 -23.65 -8.56
C TYR A 23 9.00 -23.44 -8.45
N LYS A 24 9.56 -22.79 -9.48
CA LYS A 24 10.88 -22.17 -9.42
C LYS A 24 10.71 -20.70 -9.07
N LEU A 25 11.35 -20.26 -7.98
CA LEU A 25 11.36 -18.85 -7.58
C LEU A 25 12.62 -18.15 -8.10
N GLU A 26 12.43 -17.00 -8.71
CA GLU A 26 13.47 -16.08 -9.18
C GLU A 26 13.24 -14.70 -8.57
N GLU A 27 14.29 -14.08 -8.01
CA GLU A 27 14.24 -12.69 -7.58
C GLU A 27 14.35 -11.78 -8.80
N LEU A 28 13.44 -10.81 -8.94
CA LEU A 28 13.41 -9.88 -10.08
C LEU A 28 14.52 -8.82 -10.04
N GLY A 29 15.28 -8.78 -8.94
CA GLY A 29 16.18 -7.70 -8.59
C GLY A 29 15.47 -6.58 -7.84
N GLY A 30 16.21 -5.52 -7.54
CA GLY A 30 15.69 -4.33 -6.88
C GLY A 30 16.38 -3.08 -7.42
N ILE A 31 15.84 -1.92 -7.09
CA ILE A 31 16.49 -0.66 -7.47
C ILE A 31 17.68 -0.41 -6.55
N ASP A 32 18.83 -0.08 -7.14
CA ASP A 32 19.99 0.38 -6.39
C ASP A 32 19.60 1.66 -5.63
N GLY A 33 19.83 1.67 -4.32
CA GLY A 33 19.45 2.81 -3.49
C GLY A 33 18.19 2.61 -2.65
N ALA A 34 17.49 1.47 -2.75
CA ALA A 34 16.34 1.15 -1.90
C ALA A 34 16.48 -0.20 -1.19
N LYS A 35 15.87 -0.32 0.00
CA LYS A 35 15.93 -1.54 0.83
C LYS A 35 14.87 -2.57 0.46
N PHE A 36 13.65 -2.13 0.18
CA PHE A 36 12.49 -3.01 -0.02
C PHE A 36 11.96 -2.87 -1.44
N ASN A 37 11.56 -3.99 -2.05
CA ASN A 37 11.08 -4.03 -3.43
C ASN A 37 9.83 -4.91 -3.50
N TYR A 38 8.80 -4.42 -4.20
CA TYR A 38 7.47 -5.02 -4.27
C TYR A 38 6.97 -5.01 -5.71
N VAL A 39 6.22 -6.06 -6.10
CA VAL A 39 5.43 -6.05 -7.33
C VAL A 39 4.07 -5.43 -7.04
N THR A 40 3.53 -4.68 -8.00
CA THR A 40 2.16 -4.13 -7.93
C THR A 40 1.25 -4.81 -8.94
N ASP A 41 1.69 -4.96 -10.19
CA ASP A 41 0.95 -5.60 -11.27
C ASP A 41 1.87 -6.13 -12.39
N VAL A 42 1.36 -7.08 -13.18
CA VAL A 42 2.04 -7.72 -14.31
C VAL A 42 1.10 -7.98 -15.49
N SER A 43 1.50 -7.52 -16.67
CA SER A 43 0.80 -7.84 -17.93
C SER A 43 1.10 -9.26 -18.45
N GLU A 44 0.30 -9.76 -19.39
CA GLU A 44 0.49 -11.09 -20.00
C GLU A 44 1.78 -11.17 -20.83
N ASN A 45 2.24 -10.04 -21.37
CA ASN A 45 3.52 -9.95 -22.08
C ASN A 45 4.74 -9.72 -21.17
N GLY A 46 4.57 -9.71 -19.84
CA GLY A 46 5.66 -9.63 -18.88
C GLY A 46 6.20 -8.23 -18.62
N HIS A 47 5.44 -7.18 -18.92
CA HIS A 47 5.66 -5.87 -18.28
C HIS A 47 5.30 -5.96 -16.81
N ILE A 48 6.25 -5.61 -15.94
CA ILE A 48 6.12 -5.74 -14.49
C ILE A 48 6.36 -4.36 -13.88
N ILE A 49 5.40 -3.91 -13.07
CA ILE A 49 5.48 -2.66 -12.31
C ILE A 49 5.48 -2.93 -10.81
N GLY A 50 5.97 -1.97 -10.04
CA GLY A 50 6.14 -2.15 -8.61
C GLY A 50 6.35 -0.87 -7.83
N LEU A 51 6.80 -1.10 -6.60
CA LEU A 51 7.15 -0.06 -5.66
C LEU A 51 8.45 -0.46 -4.97
N ALA A 52 9.35 0.50 -4.79
CA ALA A 52 10.48 0.36 -3.88
C ALA A 52 10.29 1.29 -2.68
N ASN A 53 10.78 0.86 -1.52
CA ASN A 53 10.69 1.62 -0.28
C ASN A 53 12.01 1.54 0.51
N GLY A 54 12.21 2.48 1.43
CA GLY A 54 13.42 2.60 2.22
C GLY A 54 14.59 3.08 1.37
N LEU A 55 14.37 4.17 0.63
CA LEU A 55 15.44 4.87 -0.09
C LEU A 55 16.56 5.29 0.87
N TYR A 56 17.80 5.02 0.48
CA TYR A 56 18.97 5.53 1.14
C TYR A 56 19.19 6.99 0.77
N LYS A 57 19.81 7.75 1.68
CA LYS A 57 20.21 9.15 1.47
C LYS A 57 19.06 10.04 0.99
N LEU A 58 17.89 9.90 1.63
CA LEU A 58 16.78 10.84 1.42
C LEU A 58 17.30 12.28 1.56
N PRO A 59 16.96 13.20 0.65
CA PRO A 59 17.44 14.57 0.73
C PRO A 59 16.73 15.31 1.86
N ILE A 60 17.51 16.01 2.68
CA ILE A 60 17.03 16.76 3.83
C ILE A 60 17.47 18.21 3.67
N ASP A 61 16.49 19.11 3.59
CA ASP A 61 16.74 20.54 3.72
C ASP A 61 16.76 20.91 5.20
N ILE A 62 17.89 21.43 5.68
CA ILE A 62 18.03 21.94 7.05
C ILE A 62 18.02 23.46 7.12
N SER A 63 17.96 24.15 5.96
CA SER A 63 18.15 25.61 5.88
C SER A 63 17.03 26.42 6.54
N TYR A 64 15.84 25.83 6.72
CA TYR A 64 14.69 26.45 7.38
C TYR A 64 14.57 26.08 8.86
N ILE A 65 15.36 25.12 9.35
CA ILE A 65 15.25 24.63 10.73
C ILE A 65 16.06 25.55 11.65
N ASP A 66 15.41 26.07 12.69
CA ASP A 66 16.10 26.79 13.77
C ASP A 66 16.68 25.80 14.79
N PHE A 67 18.00 25.63 14.77
CA PHE A 67 18.70 24.76 15.71
C PHE A 67 19.01 25.42 17.07
N THR A 68 18.69 26.71 17.24
CA THR A 68 19.06 27.49 18.43
C THR A 68 17.97 27.57 19.49
N ASP A 69 16.70 27.65 19.08
CA ASP A 69 15.57 27.81 20.01
C ASP A 69 14.40 26.81 19.75
N ASP A 70 14.61 25.74 18.97
CA ASP A 70 13.60 24.68 18.76
C ASP A 70 13.61 23.63 19.90
N SER A 71 12.74 23.87 20.89
CA SER A 71 12.55 22.95 22.03
C SER A 71 12.08 21.53 21.64
N LEU A 72 11.40 21.38 20.50
CA LEU A 72 10.94 20.09 20.01
C LEU A 72 12.11 19.29 19.42
N LEU A 73 13.02 19.97 18.70
CA LEU A 73 14.25 19.39 18.18
C LEU A 73 15.21 18.97 19.30
N GLU A 74 15.39 19.82 20.31
CA GLU A 74 16.18 19.47 21.50
C GLU A 74 15.62 18.23 22.20
N THR A 75 14.31 18.19 22.42
CA THR A 75 13.63 17.04 23.04
C THR A 75 13.79 15.76 22.22
N ALA A 76 13.66 15.86 20.89
CA ALA A 76 13.85 14.73 19.99
C ALA A 76 15.29 14.19 20.07
N TYR A 77 16.28 15.08 20.10
CA TYR A 77 17.69 14.72 20.21
C TYR A 77 18.02 14.05 21.56
N ASP A 78 17.51 14.59 22.68
CA ASP A 78 17.70 13.98 24.01
C ASP A 78 17.07 12.59 24.10
N ASN A 79 15.91 12.39 23.46
CA ASN A 79 15.30 11.08 23.33
C ASN A 79 16.17 10.13 22.50
N ALA A 80 16.69 10.57 21.35
CA ALA A 80 17.58 9.78 20.51
C ALA A 80 18.84 9.36 21.28
N LYS A 81 19.47 10.30 21.99
CA LYS A 81 20.62 10.04 22.87
C LYS A 81 20.29 8.98 23.92
N SER A 82 19.13 9.11 24.57
CA SER A 82 18.68 8.14 25.57
C SER A 82 18.47 6.75 24.97
N GLN A 83 17.97 6.64 23.73
CA GLN A 83 17.84 5.34 23.04
C GLN A 83 19.20 4.72 22.72
N TYR A 84 20.17 5.53 22.28
CA TYR A 84 21.54 5.07 22.02
C TYR A 84 22.20 4.54 23.29
N GLU A 85 22.04 5.24 24.42
CA GLU A 85 22.52 4.80 25.73
C GLU A 85 21.87 3.48 26.19
N LEU A 86 20.60 3.22 25.85
CA LEU A 86 19.91 1.98 26.21
C LEU A 86 20.42 0.74 25.46
N ILE A 87 21.01 0.93 24.28
CA ILE A 87 21.56 -0.15 23.45
C ILE A 87 23.09 -0.17 23.46
N ASP A 88 23.71 0.54 24.42
CA ASP A 88 25.16 0.69 24.55
C ASP A 88 25.86 1.19 23.27
N LYS A 89 25.14 1.96 22.43
CA LYS A 89 25.68 2.60 21.21
C LYS A 89 26.09 4.03 21.50
N GLU A 90 27.30 4.44 21.08
CA GLU A 90 27.74 5.83 21.18
C GLU A 90 27.04 6.70 20.12
N ILE A 91 26.49 7.84 20.53
CA ILE A 91 25.97 8.84 19.58
C ILE A 91 27.14 9.61 18.97
N THR A 92 27.20 9.65 17.64
CA THR A 92 28.37 10.15 16.88
C THR A 92 28.18 11.53 16.26
N PHE A 93 27.09 12.23 16.61
CA PHE A 93 26.75 13.55 16.09
C PHE A 93 26.09 14.41 17.18
N THR A 94 26.08 15.71 16.97
CA THR A 94 25.32 16.70 17.76
C THR A 94 24.41 17.54 16.86
N LEU A 95 23.48 18.29 17.44
CA LEU A 95 22.67 19.27 16.68
C LEU A 95 23.55 20.34 16.01
N ASP A 96 24.65 20.76 16.65
CA ASP A 96 25.62 21.69 16.06
C ASP A 96 26.31 21.08 14.83
N ASP A 97 26.61 19.77 14.86
CA ASP A 97 27.19 19.10 13.69
C ASP A 97 26.21 19.04 12.51
N ILE A 98 24.91 18.90 12.77
CA ILE A 98 23.88 18.98 11.73
C ILE A 98 23.83 20.40 11.17
N ALA A 99 23.71 21.41 12.03
CA ALA A 99 23.53 22.80 11.63
C ALA A 99 24.76 23.37 10.89
N ASN A 100 25.97 23.04 11.36
CA ASN A 100 27.19 23.76 10.98
C ASN A 100 28.25 22.88 10.29
N ASN A 101 28.17 21.55 10.39
CA ASN A 101 29.18 20.62 9.86
C ASN A 101 28.65 19.60 8.83
N ASP A 102 27.44 19.81 8.30
CA ASP A 102 26.80 18.95 7.28
C ASP A 102 26.71 17.47 7.72
N ALA A 103 26.48 17.23 9.02
CA ALA A 103 26.36 15.87 9.54
C ALA A 103 25.20 15.11 8.90
N VAL A 104 24.15 15.81 8.44
CA VAL A 104 23.00 15.20 7.77
C VAL A 104 23.38 14.44 6.49
N ASN A 105 24.43 14.86 5.77
CA ASN A 105 24.90 14.18 4.55
C ASN A 105 26.18 13.36 4.75
N THR A 106 26.82 13.48 5.92
CA THR A 106 28.13 12.85 6.19
C THR A 106 28.09 11.80 7.31
N ASN A 107 27.02 11.76 8.11
CA ASN A 107 26.81 10.82 9.21
C ASN A 107 25.43 10.15 9.10
N ALA A 108 25.40 8.82 8.93
CA ALA A 108 24.16 8.06 8.75
C ALA A 108 23.23 8.08 9.98
N ASP A 109 23.78 8.20 11.20
CA ASP A 109 22.98 8.30 12.42
C ASP A 109 22.30 9.68 12.52
N ALA A 110 23.01 10.76 12.15
CA ALA A 110 22.45 12.11 12.07
C ALA A 110 21.37 12.21 10.98
N HIS A 111 21.62 11.59 9.83
CA HIS A 111 20.63 11.47 8.74
C HIS A 111 19.38 10.73 9.19
N SER A 112 19.54 9.55 9.80
CA SER A 112 18.43 8.75 10.33
C SER A 112 17.61 9.49 11.39
N PHE A 113 18.29 10.27 12.24
CA PHE A 113 17.66 11.14 13.22
C PHE A 113 16.79 12.20 12.53
N MET A 114 17.32 12.92 11.55
CA MET A 114 16.57 13.96 10.84
C MET A 114 15.40 13.39 10.02
N VAL A 115 15.56 12.24 9.34
CA VAL A 115 14.44 11.54 8.68
C VAL A 115 13.34 11.23 9.69
N SER A 116 13.70 10.70 10.87
CA SER A 116 12.73 10.36 11.92
C SER A 116 12.03 11.60 12.49
N PHE A 117 12.79 12.68 12.71
CA PHE A 117 12.28 13.96 13.20
C PHE A 117 11.24 14.57 12.24
N LEU A 118 11.54 14.59 10.94
CA LEU A 118 10.68 15.14 9.90
C LEU A 118 9.46 14.25 9.62
N THR A 119 9.63 12.93 9.59
CA THR A 119 8.51 11.98 9.39
C THR A 119 7.49 12.09 10.53
N GLY A 120 7.96 12.34 11.76
CA GLY A 120 7.10 12.63 12.91
C GLY A 120 6.25 13.89 12.78
N ARG A 121 6.51 14.73 11.77
CA ARG A 121 5.85 16.01 11.46
C ARG A 121 5.26 16.03 10.04
N SER A 122 4.96 14.86 9.51
CA SER A 122 4.39 14.71 8.16
C SER A 122 3.05 15.46 7.95
N THR A 123 2.36 15.88 9.01
CA THR A 123 1.10 16.65 8.93
C THR A 123 1.23 18.14 9.22
N ASP A 124 2.40 18.59 9.68
CA ASP A 124 2.68 19.97 10.11
C ASP A 124 3.36 20.72 8.97
N SER A 125 2.63 21.60 8.27
CA SER A 125 3.11 22.20 7.02
C SER A 125 4.43 22.95 7.17
N GLU A 126 4.85 23.36 8.36
CA GLU A 126 6.13 24.06 8.56
C GLU A 126 7.37 23.19 8.34
N TYR A 127 7.20 21.87 8.30
CA TYR A 127 8.29 20.91 8.14
C TYR A 127 8.25 20.17 6.80
N GLN A 128 9.44 19.94 6.24
CA GLN A 128 9.65 19.22 4.99
C GLN A 128 8.94 17.86 5.00
N LYS A 129 8.26 17.56 3.88
CA LYS A 129 7.63 16.25 3.66
C LYS A 129 8.60 15.30 2.99
N LEU A 130 8.71 14.10 3.56
CA LEU A 130 9.58 13.03 3.07
C LEU A 130 8.77 11.80 2.70
N SER A 131 9.13 11.21 1.56
CA SER A 131 8.61 9.96 1.03
C SER A 131 9.78 9.10 0.61
N SER A 132 9.85 7.90 1.20
CA SER A 132 10.83 6.88 0.86
C SER A 132 10.33 5.88 -0.19
N ALA A 133 9.09 6.04 -0.65
CA ALA A 133 8.43 5.12 -1.56
C ALA A 133 8.43 5.69 -2.99
N ILE A 134 8.86 4.88 -3.94
CA ILE A 134 8.93 5.24 -5.37
C ILE A 134 8.31 4.15 -6.23
N ALA A 135 7.70 4.54 -7.34
CA ALA A 135 7.22 3.59 -8.33
C ALA A 135 8.39 3.02 -9.14
N THR A 136 8.33 1.72 -9.44
CA THR A 136 9.38 1.01 -10.18
C THR A 136 8.83 0.25 -11.38
N VAL A 137 9.69 0.08 -12.38
CA VAL A 137 9.46 -0.81 -13.52
C VAL A 137 10.60 -1.84 -13.55
N TYR A 138 10.25 -3.11 -13.71
CA TYR A 138 11.23 -4.20 -13.82
C TYR A 138 11.44 -4.57 -15.29
N THR A 139 12.70 -4.68 -15.67
CA THR A 139 13.13 -5.07 -17.01
C THR A 139 14.14 -6.21 -16.92
N SER A 140 14.55 -6.76 -18.07
CA SER A 140 15.64 -7.74 -18.10
C SER A 140 16.99 -7.17 -17.63
N GLU A 141 17.14 -5.85 -17.58
CA GLU A 141 18.36 -5.17 -17.11
C GLU A 141 18.33 -4.85 -15.61
N GLY A 142 17.20 -5.09 -14.93
CA GLY A 142 16.98 -4.77 -13.51
C GLY A 142 15.76 -3.86 -13.31
N ALA A 143 15.64 -3.32 -12.11
CA ALA A 143 14.58 -2.38 -11.74
C ALA A 143 15.04 -0.91 -11.93
N SER A 144 14.13 -0.05 -12.38
CA SER A 144 14.37 1.38 -12.51
C SER A 144 13.19 2.18 -11.94
N GLU A 145 13.45 3.41 -11.51
CA GLU A 145 12.42 4.31 -11.01
C GLU A 145 11.57 4.86 -12.16
N GLN A 146 10.24 4.79 -12.01
CA GLN A 146 9.29 5.52 -12.83
C GLN A 146 8.79 6.73 -12.05
N VAL A 147 9.38 7.89 -12.31
CA VAL A 147 8.92 9.15 -11.69
C VAL A 147 7.54 9.48 -12.24
N LEU A 148 6.56 9.78 -11.36
CA LEU A 148 5.22 10.23 -11.74
C LEU A 148 5.16 11.77 -11.68
N PHE A 149 5.00 12.32 -10.47
CA PHE A 149 4.85 13.76 -10.21
C PHE A 149 6.02 14.39 -9.45
N ASP A 150 6.99 13.59 -9.00
CA ASP A 150 8.15 14.16 -8.30
C ASP A 150 9.00 15.02 -9.25
N GLU A 151 9.53 16.12 -8.72
CA GLU A 151 10.25 17.13 -9.49
C GLU A 151 11.62 17.40 -8.90
N GLN A 152 12.50 18.05 -9.67
CA GLN A 152 13.82 18.43 -9.16
C GLN A 152 13.67 19.55 -8.15
N SER A 153 14.27 19.36 -6.98
CA SER A 153 14.29 20.38 -5.93
C SER A 153 15.15 21.58 -6.36
N VAL A 154 14.74 22.77 -5.92
CA VAL A 154 15.54 23.99 -6.04
C VAL A 154 16.45 24.20 -4.83
N ASP A 155 16.17 23.51 -3.72
CA ASP A 155 16.86 23.66 -2.42
C ASP A 155 18.03 22.68 -2.25
N PHE A 156 18.02 21.56 -2.96
CA PHE A 156 19.06 20.52 -2.90
C PHE A 156 19.17 19.74 -4.22
N ASP A 157 20.24 18.96 -4.38
CA ASP A 157 20.44 18.10 -5.55
C ASP A 157 19.53 16.85 -5.49
N GLY A 158 18.75 16.63 -6.55
CA GLY A 158 17.84 15.50 -6.67
C GLY A 158 16.36 15.87 -6.58
N LEU A 159 15.51 14.85 -6.64
CA LEU A 159 14.06 14.98 -6.61
C LEU A 159 13.59 15.42 -5.22
N THR A 160 12.45 16.12 -5.12
CA THR A 160 11.92 16.60 -3.83
C THR A 160 11.72 15.48 -2.81
N ARG A 161 11.46 14.24 -3.26
CA ARG A 161 11.13 13.07 -2.43
C ARG A 161 9.99 13.39 -1.46
N SER A 162 9.00 14.14 -1.93
CA SER A 162 7.87 14.60 -1.12
C SER A 162 6.51 14.09 -1.65
N THR A 163 6.53 13.32 -2.73
CA THR A 163 5.34 12.81 -3.42
C THR A 163 4.93 11.42 -2.94
N SER A 164 3.63 11.15 -2.91
CA SER A 164 3.10 9.79 -2.93
C SER A 164 2.97 9.34 -4.38
N ASN A 165 3.54 8.20 -4.76
CA ASN A 165 3.47 7.68 -6.13
C ASN A 165 3.14 6.18 -6.10
N LEU A 166 2.13 5.77 -6.87
CA LEU A 166 1.77 4.37 -7.02
C LEU A 166 1.34 4.09 -8.46
N LEU A 167 1.96 3.08 -9.06
CA LEU A 167 1.45 2.45 -10.27
C LEU A 167 0.56 1.27 -9.84
N ASN A 168 -0.61 1.16 -10.47
CA ASN A 168 -1.63 0.18 -10.10
C ASN A 168 -1.83 -0.90 -11.14
N ALA A 169 -1.74 -0.57 -12.44
CA ALA A 169 -1.97 -1.53 -13.51
C ALA A 169 -1.13 -1.23 -14.76
N VAL A 170 -0.81 -2.28 -15.54
CA VAL A 170 -0.04 -2.19 -16.78
C VAL A 170 -0.62 -3.08 -17.89
N THR A 171 -0.74 -2.52 -19.09
CA THR A 171 -1.20 -3.26 -20.27
C THR A 171 -0.09 -4.07 -20.94
N ASP A 172 -0.50 -5.00 -21.79
CA ASP A 172 0.36 -5.85 -22.63
C ASP A 172 1.32 -5.11 -23.58
N ASP A 173 1.08 -3.82 -23.84
CA ASP A 173 1.97 -2.97 -24.63
C ASP A 173 2.74 -1.94 -23.77
N GLY A 174 2.68 -2.07 -22.45
CA GLY A 174 3.47 -1.31 -21.50
C GLY A 174 2.88 0.06 -21.14
N VAL A 175 1.61 0.32 -21.42
CA VAL A 175 0.92 1.52 -20.90
C VAL A 175 0.53 1.27 -19.46
N MET A 176 0.93 2.18 -18.58
CA MET A 176 0.76 2.06 -17.14
C MET A 176 -0.23 3.10 -16.64
N VAL A 177 -0.96 2.77 -15.60
CA VAL A 177 -1.80 3.73 -14.87
C VAL A 177 -1.54 3.70 -13.38
N GLY A 178 -1.86 4.80 -12.73
CA GLY A 178 -1.76 4.91 -11.30
C GLY A 178 -2.20 6.28 -10.82
N TRP A 179 -1.63 6.70 -9.70
CA TRP A 179 -1.88 8.03 -9.15
C TRP A 179 -0.67 8.51 -8.34
N GLY A 180 -0.61 9.81 -8.13
CA GLY A 180 0.31 10.39 -7.18
C GLY A 180 -0.14 11.74 -6.66
N SER A 181 0.61 12.31 -5.72
CA SER A 181 0.38 13.68 -5.23
C SER A 181 1.30 14.68 -5.93
N ALA A 182 0.94 15.96 -5.88
CA ALA A 182 1.87 17.02 -6.23
C ALA A 182 3.07 16.99 -5.27
N PRO A 183 4.27 17.40 -5.73
CA PRO A 183 5.40 17.64 -4.84
C PRO A 183 5.07 18.79 -3.89
N TYR A 184 5.70 18.78 -2.72
CA TYR A 184 5.63 19.90 -1.79
C TYR A 184 6.67 20.96 -2.17
N GLU A 185 6.23 22.20 -2.24
CA GLU A 185 7.05 23.37 -2.48
C GLU A 185 7.21 24.20 -1.21
N LYS A 186 8.44 24.67 -0.98
CA LYS A 186 8.78 25.56 0.12
C LYS A 186 8.26 26.97 -0.18
N THR A 187 7.30 27.42 0.62
CA THR A 187 6.56 28.66 0.46
C THR A 187 6.66 29.49 1.74
N SER A 188 6.91 30.78 1.58
CA SER A 188 6.86 31.72 2.69
C SER A 188 5.44 32.20 2.97
N PHE A 189 5.07 32.31 4.24
CA PHE A 189 3.80 32.85 4.69
C PHE A 189 4.02 33.84 5.84
N THR A 190 3.13 34.82 5.98
CA THR A 190 3.15 35.76 7.10
C THR A 190 1.72 35.85 7.60
N GLN A 191 1.52 35.44 8.85
CA GLN A 191 0.21 35.50 9.50
C GLN A 191 -0.29 36.95 9.57
N THR A 192 -1.61 37.10 9.59
CA THR A 192 -2.22 38.41 9.76
C THR A 192 -1.90 38.97 11.13
N ASP A 193 -1.53 40.24 11.18
CA ASP A 193 -1.07 40.96 12.39
C ASP A 193 0.27 40.48 12.98
N GLU A 194 1.00 39.60 12.28
CA GLU A 194 2.39 39.26 12.59
C GLU A 194 3.37 39.87 11.57
N ASP A 195 4.63 40.06 11.99
CA ASP A 195 5.71 40.61 11.14
C ASP A 195 6.74 39.53 10.78
N GLU A 196 6.61 38.31 11.30
CA GLU A 196 7.53 37.20 11.11
C GLU A 196 7.07 36.31 9.95
N GLU A 197 8.03 35.89 9.13
CA GLU A 197 7.79 35.06 7.96
C GLU A 197 8.06 33.60 8.32
N GLU A 198 7.03 32.77 8.18
CA GLU A 198 7.06 31.34 8.43
C GLU A 198 7.28 30.58 7.11
N THR A 199 7.97 29.45 7.18
CA THR A 199 8.16 28.55 6.04
C THR A 199 7.10 27.47 6.09
N HIS A 200 6.36 27.26 5.02
CA HIS A 200 5.44 26.14 4.84
C HIS A 200 5.82 25.31 3.61
N PHE A 201 5.52 24.02 3.68
CA PHE A 201 5.62 23.06 2.59
C PHE A 201 4.20 22.78 2.12
N LEU A 202 3.83 23.30 0.96
CA LEU A 202 2.48 23.24 0.39
C LEU A 202 2.49 22.50 -0.95
N ARG A 203 1.35 21.96 -1.39
CA ARG A 203 1.24 21.22 -2.65
C ARG A 203 -0.04 21.60 -3.40
N ASP A 204 0.00 21.51 -4.72
CA ASP A 204 -1.12 21.92 -5.58
C ASP A 204 -2.34 20.99 -5.51
N PHE A 205 -2.12 19.68 -5.32
CA PHE A 205 -3.19 18.69 -5.22
C PHE A 205 -2.80 17.49 -4.35
N ILE A 206 -3.82 16.90 -3.73
CA ILE A 206 -3.66 15.75 -2.84
C ILE A 206 -3.41 14.46 -3.64
N SER A 207 -4.16 14.25 -4.73
CA SER A 207 -4.08 13.03 -5.54
C SER A 207 -4.57 13.27 -6.96
N ARG A 208 -3.77 12.84 -7.94
CA ARG A 208 -4.04 12.94 -9.37
C ARG A 208 -3.80 11.61 -10.05
N ALA A 209 -4.77 11.17 -10.83
CA ALA A 209 -4.66 10.01 -11.70
C ALA A 209 -3.72 10.31 -12.87
N ILE A 210 -2.98 9.30 -13.32
CA ILE A 210 -2.02 9.44 -14.41
C ILE A 210 -2.02 8.19 -15.29
N VAL A 211 -1.86 8.41 -16.60
CA VAL A 211 -1.56 7.38 -17.59
C VAL A 211 -0.17 7.67 -18.15
N ILE A 212 0.65 6.64 -18.26
CA ILE A 212 2.02 6.72 -18.77
C ILE A 212 2.14 5.76 -19.96
N SER A 213 2.47 6.28 -21.13
CA SER A 213 2.73 5.44 -22.30
C SER A 213 4.00 4.62 -22.13
N ALA A 214 4.17 3.60 -22.99
CA ALA A 214 5.37 2.77 -22.99
C ALA A 214 6.68 3.53 -23.27
N ASP A 215 6.60 4.70 -23.94
CA ASP A 215 7.74 5.61 -24.17
C ASP A 215 7.88 6.70 -23.10
N GLY A 216 7.08 6.65 -22.03
CA GLY A 216 7.19 7.53 -20.87
C GLY A 216 6.44 8.86 -20.97
N VAL A 217 5.56 9.04 -21.96
CA VAL A 217 4.68 10.20 -22.05
C VAL A 217 3.63 10.10 -20.96
N LYS A 218 3.56 11.14 -20.13
CA LYS A 218 2.64 11.24 -18.99
C LYS A 218 1.42 12.07 -19.37
N VAL A 219 0.23 11.56 -19.06
CA VAL A 219 -1.05 12.25 -19.21
C VAL A 219 -1.79 12.20 -17.89
N GLU A 220 -2.04 13.37 -17.30
CA GLU A 220 -2.88 13.50 -16.11
C GLU A 220 -4.35 13.30 -16.46
N LEU A 221 -5.07 12.57 -15.60
CA LEU A 221 -6.52 12.45 -15.66
C LEU A 221 -7.15 13.30 -14.55
N ALA A 222 -7.08 14.62 -14.72
CA ALA A 222 -7.66 15.57 -13.78
C ALA A 222 -9.18 15.36 -13.62
N PRO A 223 -9.73 15.50 -12.39
CA PRO A 223 -11.17 15.54 -12.21
C PRO A 223 -11.74 16.82 -12.84
N GLU A 224 -13.01 16.78 -13.26
CA GLU A 224 -13.69 18.00 -13.73
C GLU A 224 -13.93 18.99 -12.59
N PHE A 225 -14.17 18.49 -11.37
CA PHE A 225 -14.22 19.29 -10.16
C PHE A 225 -12.85 19.28 -9.46
N ASP A 226 -12.14 20.41 -9.54
CA ASP A 226 -10.76 20.59 -9.11
C ASP A 226 -10.55 21.75 -8.12
N ASP A 227 -11.62 22.28 -7.50
CA ASP A 227 -11.48 23.21 -6.38
C ASP A 227 -10.57 22.61 -5.31
N TYR A 228 -9.62 23.41 -4.82
CA TYR A 228 -8.52 23.00 -3.94
C TYR A 228 -7.74 21.75 -4.43
N GLY A 229 -7.60 21.62 -5.76
CA GLY A 229 -6.84 20.59 -6.44
C GLY A 229 -7.65 19.35 -6.85
N GLY A 230 -8.83 19.15 -6.25
CA GLY A 230 -9.67 17.96 -6.43
C GLY A 230 -8.94 16.64 -6.10
N ILE A 231 -9.60 15.52 -6.42
CA ILE A 231 -9.02 14.18 -6.29
C ILE A 231 -9.31 13.38 -7.54
N SER A 232 -8.30 12.67 -8.04
CA SER A 232 -8.50 11.57 -8.99
C SER A 232 -7.49 10.46 -8.74
N SER A 233 -7.87 9.21 -9.02
CA SER A 233 -6.98 8.05 -8.95
C SER A 233 -7.38 7.03 -10.01
N ALA A 234 -6.41 6.46 -10.73
CA ALA A 234 -6.62 5.37 -11.68
C ALA A 234 -6.15 4.05 -11.06
N ASN A 235 -7.01 3.03 -11.10
CA ASN A 235 -6.80 1.75 -10.43
C ASN A 235 -6.54 0.60 -11.40
N ASP A 236 -7.13 0.64 -12.58
CA ASP A 236 -6.98 -0.43 -13.58
C ASP A 236 -7.15 0.10 -15.00
N ILE A 237 -6.57 -0.62 -15.97
CA ILE A 237 -6.54 -0.26 -17.39
C ILE A 237 -6.66 -1.50 -18.27
N ILE A 238 -7.48 -1.41 -19.31
CA ILE A 238 -7.49 -2.36 -20.41
C ILE A 238 -7.18 -1.68 -21.74
N LYS A 239 -6.53 -2.42 -22.63
CA LYS A 239 -6.36 -2.03 -24.02
C LYS A 239 -7.58 -2.45 -24.82
N THR A 240 -8.07 -1.54 -25.66
CA THR A 240 -9.17 -1.81 -26.59
C THR A 240 -8.70 -1.66 -28.03
N ALA A 241 -9.55 -2.01 -29.00
CA ALA A 241 -9.25 -1.84 -30.42
C ALA A 241 -8.99 -0.37 -30.83
N ASN A 242 -9.50 0.61 -30.06
CA ASN A 242 -9.46 2.03 -30.39
C ASN A 242 -8.58 2.88 -29.44
N GLY A 243 -7.92 2.26 -28.46
CA GLY A 243 -7.17 2.95 -27.42
C GLY A 243 -7.27 2.20 -26.09
N TYR A 244 -7.71 2.87 -25.03
CA TYR A 244 -7.71 2.33 -23.66
C TYR A 244 -8.99 2.68 -22.90
N GLU A 245 -9.37 1.82 -21.96
CA GLU A 245 -10.33 2.16 -20.91
C GLU A 245 -9.62 2.09 -19.56
N VAL A 246 -9.76 3.15 -18.77
CA VAL A 246 -9.13 3.29 -17.45
C VAL A 246 -10.25 3.48 -16.43
N VAL A 247 -10.20 2.77 -15.31
CA VAL A 247 -11.19 2.92 -14.24
C VAL A 247 -10.56 3.43 -12.96
N GLY A 248 -11.35 4.15 -12.16
CA GLY A 248 -10.85 4.82 -10.99
C GLY A 248 -11.90 5.53 -10.16
N THR A 249 -11.48 6.62 -9.52
CA THR A 249 -12.36 7.55 -8.78
C THR A 249 -11.98 9.00 -9.04
N VAL A 250 -12.97 9.90 -9.00
CA VAL A 250 -12.82 11.36 -9.13
C VAL A 250 -13.69 12.10 -8.12
N SER A 251 -13.27 13.29 -7.69
CA SER A 251 -14.12 14.25 -7.00
C SER A 251 -15.20 14.81 -7.92
N THR A 252 -16.39 15.05 -7.37
CA THR A 252 -17.50 15.71 -8.08
C THR A 252 -17.93 17.03 -7.47
N ASP A 253 -17.72 17.19 -6.17
CA ASP A 253 -17.98 18.40 -5.38
C ASP A 253 -17.38 18.22 -3.97
N ILE A 254 -17.47 19.26 -3.12
CA ILE A 254 -17.17 19.20 -1.69
C ILE A 254 -18.48 19.02 -0.93
N ALA A 255 -18.48 18.12 0.05
CA ALA A 255 -19.66 17.90 0.90
C ALA A 255 -19.96 19.13 1.76
N VAL A 256 -21.24 19.30 2.13
CA VAL A 256 -21.75 20.53 2.76
C VAL A 256 -21.03 20.84 4.07
N ASP A 257 -20.93 19.87 5.00
CA ASP A 257 -20.27 20.06 6.30
C ASP A 257 -18.81 20.55 6.14
N PRO A 258 -17.93 19.85 5.39
CA PRO A 258 -16.59 20.35 5.12
C PRO A 258 -16.54 21.70 4.41
N LEU A 259 -17.46 21.98 3.49
CA LEU A 259 -17.46 23.23 2.74
C LEU A 259 -17.75 24.41 3.67
N GLU A 260 -18.74 24.29 4.57
CA GLU A 260 -19.04 25.32 5.56
C GLU A 260 -17.81 25.60 6.46
N ASP A 261 -17.14 24.55 6.95
CA ASP A 261 -15.92 24.70 7.76
C ASP A 261 -14.78 25.39 7.01
N ILE A 262 -14.60 25.06 5.72
CA ILE A 262 -13.56 25.66 4.86
C ILE A 262 -13.87 27.14 4.60
N GLU A 263 -15.10 27.46 4.21
CA GLU A 263 -15.53 28.84 3.93
C GLU A 263 -15.45 29.74 5.17
N ASP A 264 -15.70 29.18 6.36
CA ASP A 264 -15.68 29.93 7.61
C ASP A 264 -14.26 30.16 8.18
N LYS A 265 -13.29 29.27 7.88
CA LYS A 265 -12.00 29.25 8.60
C LYS A 265 -10.75 29.25 7.73
N CYS A 266 -10.81 28.83 6.46
CA CYS A 266 -9.65 28.84 5.58
C CYS A 266 -9.53 30.19 4.85
N ASP A 267 -9.31 31.26 5.61
CA ASP A 267 -9.34 32.65 5.18
C ASP A 267 -7.98 33.27 4.84
N ASN A 268 -6.89 32.48 4.99
CA ASN A 268 -5.51 32.89 4.78
C ASN A 268 -5.01 33.94 5.80
N GLU A 269 -5.62 34.01 6.98
CA GLU A 269 -5.16 34.89 8.07
C GLU A 269 -4.13 34.20 8.97
N ASP A 270 -4.47 33.04 9.53
CA ASP A 270 -3.61 32.31 10.48
C ASP A 270 -2.70 31.25 9.80
N GLU A 271 -3.08 30.75 8.62
CA GLU A 271 -2.34 29.70 7.90
C GLU A 271 -2.66 29.75 6.39
N PRO A 272 -1.80 29.20 5.50
CA PRO A 272 -2.11 29.12 4.07
C PRO A 272 -3.38 28.31 3.79
N VAL A 273 -4.23 28.79 2.86
CA VAL A 273 -5.50 28.12 2.50
C VAL A 273 -5.33 26.63 2.19
N SER A 274 -4.29 26.27 1.44
CA SER A 274 -4.03 24.87 1.07
C SER A 274 -3.70 23.99 2.28
N ASP A 275 -3.04 24.52 3.31
CA ASP A 275 -2.76 23.78 4.54
C ASP A 275 -4.05 23.58 5.36
N CYS A 276 -4.83 24.65 5.53
CA CYS A 276 -6.14 24.58 6.19
C CYS A 276 -7.06 23.53 5.55
N VAL A 277 -7.19 23.55 4.22
CA VAL A 277 -8.03 22.60 3.48
C VAL A 277 -7.50 21.16 3.61
N GLU A 278 -6.17 20.98 3.56
CA GLU A 278 -5.59 19.65 3.76
C GLU A 278 -5.81 19.14 5.20
N SER A 279 -5.75 20.02 6.19
CA SER A 279 -6.10 19.72 7.58
C SER A 279 -7.52 19.21 7.70
N TYR A 280 -8.50 19.90 7.09
CA TYR A 280 -9.89 19.41 7.06
C TYR A 280 -10.05 18.10 6.33
N ASN A 281 -9.37 17.91 5.18
CA ASN A 281 -9.41 16.64 4.47
C ASN A 281 -8.88 15.46 5.30
N ARG A 282 -7.96 15.71 6.24
CA ARG A 282 -7.48 14.70 7.20
C ARG A 282 -8.43 14.50 8.39
N GLN A 283 -9.07 15.57 8.88
CA GLN A 283 -9.98 15.53 10.03
C GLN A 283 -11.32 14.84 9.70
N TYR A 284 -11.87 15.09 8.51
CA TYR A 284 -13.07 14.43 8.04
C TYR A 284 -12.78 12.96 7.69
N THR A 285 -13.47 12.03 8.36
CA THR A 285 -13.19 10.58 8.21
C THR A 285 -13.33 10.06 6.77
N THR A 286 -14.15 10.70 5.94
CA THR A 286 -14.34 10.36 4.52
C THR A 286 -13.60 11.26 3.55
N GLY A 287 -12.82 12.21 4.05
CA GLY A 287 -12.33 13.37 3.30
C GLY A 287 -13.42 14.40 3.06
N ILE A 288 -13.06 15.52 2.42
CA ILE A 288 -13.98 16.62 2.14
C ILE A 288 -14.81 16.41 0.86
N TYR A 289 -14.25 15.68 -0.11
CA TYR A 289 -14.86 15.54 -1.44
C TYR A 289 -15.87 14.40 -1.52
N ASN A 290 -17.03 14.66 -2.12
CA ASN A 290 -17.82 13.61 -2.72
C ASN A 290 -17.02 12.98 -3.87
N LYS A 291 -16.90 11.66 -3.86
CA LYS A 291 -16.14 10.91 -4.87
C LYS A 291 -17.04 9.93 -5.60
N ARG A 292 -16.81 9.78 -6.91
CA ARG A 292 -17.54 8.83 -7.75
C ARG A 292 -16.57 7.94 -8.49
N ALA A 293 -16.95 6.67 -8.62
CA ALA A 293 -16.31 5.75 -9.53
C ALA A 293 -16.41 6.32 -10.95
N VAL A 294 -15.36 6.13 -11.75
CA VAL A 294 -15.28 6.69 -13.10
C VAL A 294 -14.63 5.70 -14.06
N LYS A 295 -15.03 5.80 -15.34
CA LYS A 295 -14.32 5.19 -16.47
C LYS A 295 -13.94 6.27 -17.47
N TRP A 296 -12.64 6.39 -17.75
CA TRP A 296 -12.12 7.20 -18.85
C TRP A 296 -11.90 6.32 -20.08
N THR A 297 -12.33 6.81 -21.25
CA THR A 297 -11.98 6.20 -22.53
C THR A 297 -10.96 7.08 -23.23
N LEU A 298 -9.81 6.51 -23.56
CA LEU A 298 -8.71 7.21 -24.21
C LEU A 298 -8.49 6.68 -25.62
N ASP A 299 -8.07 7.55 -26.54
CA ASP A 299 -7.60 7.12 -27.86
C ASP A 299 -6.18 6.51 -27.78
N SER A 300 -5.65 6.02 -28.90
CA SER A 300 -4.30 5.44 -28.95
C SER A 300 -3.16 6.44 -28.66
N ASN A 301 -3.43 7.75 -28.64
CA ASN A 301 -2.48 8.79 -28.26
C ASN A 301 -2.71 9.24 -26.80
N LEU A 302 -3.51 8.51 -26.02
CA LEU A 302 -3.87 8.80 -24.65
C LEU A 302 -4.69 10.09 -24.47
N ASN A 303 -5.37 10.58 -25.51
CA ASN A 303 -6.33 11.68 -25.33
C ASN A 303 -7.64 11.14 -24.77
N ILE A 304 -8.18 11.80 -23.74
CA ILE A 304 -9.51 11.48 -23.20
C ILE A 304 -10.57 11.79 -24.27
N THR A 305 -11.33 10.78 -24.65
CA THR A 305 -12.44 10.88 -25.61
C THR A 305 -13.81 10.80 -24.95
N ASN A 306 -13.88 10.20 -23.75
CA ASN A 306 -15.09 10.09 -22.96
C ASN A 306 -14.76 9.93 -21.47
N THR A 307 -15.66 10.40 -20.61
CA THR A 307 -15.60 10.21 -19.16
C THR A 307 -16.99 9.83 -18.67
N GLU A 308 -17.11 8.62 -18.14
CA GLU A 308 -18.35 8.07 -17.60
C GLU A 308 -18.26 8.04 -16.07
N ILE A 309 -19.13 8.81 -15.41
CA ILE A 309 -19.23 8.86 -13.95
C ILE A 309 -20.30 7.86 -13.50
N PHE A 310 -19.93 6.94 -12.61
CA PHE A 310 -20.85 5.98 -12.01
C PHE A 310 -21.50 6.51 -10.74
N GLY A 311 -22.62 5.88 -10.37
CA GLY A 311 -23.41 6.26 -9.20
C GLY A 311 -22.86 5.74 -7.86
N LEU A 312 -23.75 5.77 -6.86
CA LEU A 312 -23.59 5.16 -5.54
C LEU A 312 -24.55 3.97 -5.40
N GLY A 313 -24.20 3.02 -4.54
CA GLY A 313 -25.07 1.92 -4.11
C GLY A 313 -26.11 2.32 -3.05
N LEU A 314 -26.20 3.61 -2.72
CA LEU A 314 -27.25 4.18 -1.91
C LEU A 314 -27.74 5.50 -2.51
N THR A 315 -28.86 6.01 -2.00
CA THR A 315 -29.27 7.40 -2.19
C THR A 315 -29.00 8.14 -0.88
N PRO A 316 -28.16 9.20 -0.90
CA PRO A 316 -27.99 10.08 0.26
C PRO A 316 -29.32 10.66 0.73
N GLU A 317 -29.49 10.79 2.04
CA GLU A 317 -30.65 11.47 2.64
C GLU A 317 -30.39 12.99 2.70
N ASP A 318 -31.47 13.81 2.72
CA ASP A 318 -31.36 15.27 2.65
C ASP A 318 -30.63 15.91 3.85
N ASP A 319 -30.48 15.18 4.96
CA ASP A 319 -29.81 15.61 6.19
C ASP A 319 -28.41 14.98 6.37
N GLU A 320 -27.86 14.37 5.31
CA GLU A 320 -26.50 13.80 5.31
C GLU A 320 -25.54 14.72 4.55
N ASP A 321 -24.86 15.58 5.30
CA ASP A 321 -24.00 16.66 4.78
C ASP A 321 -22.52 16.27 4.65
N PHE A 322 -22.19 14.99 4.89
CA PHE A 322 -20.83 14.44 4.77
C PHE A 322 -20.55 13.81 3.40
N ALA A 323 -19.27 13.61 3.07
CA ALA A 323 -18.86 13.06 1.78
C ALA A 323 -19.24 11.57 1.57
N PHE A 324 -19.80 11.26 0.40
CA PHE A 324 -20.12 9.92 -0.10
C PHE A 324 -19.18 9.49 -1.21
N ARG A 325 -18.93 8.17 -1.29
CA ARG A 325 -17.84 7.63 -2.11
C ARG A 325 -18.25 6.38 -2.89
N SER A 326 -17.87 6.34 -4.17
CA SER A 326 -17.68 5.11 -4.94
C SER A 326 -16.33 5.13 -5.65
N ASN A 327 -15.76 3.95 -5.89
CA ASN A 327 -14.45 3.78 -6.52
C ASN A 327 -14.46 2.53 -7.41
N ALA A 328 -14.14 2.67 -8.70
CA ALA A 328 -13.97 1.53 -9.60
C ALA A 328 -12.51 1.04 -9.50
N LEU A 329 -12.34 -0.26 -9.28
CA LEU A 329 -11.06 -0.86 -8.90
C LEU A 329 -10.50 -1.82 -9.94
N ALA A 330 -11.36 -2.49 -10.71
CA ALA A 330 -10.93 -3.41 -11.75
C ALA A 330 -11.91 -3.42 -12.93
N ILE A 331 -11.40 -3.71 -14.12
CA ILE A 331 -12.14 -3.82 -15.39
C ILE A 331 -11.57 -4.97 -16.24
N ASN A 332 -12.43 -5.78 -16.86
CA ASN A 332 -12.01 -6.81 -17.82
C ASN A 332 -12.35 -6.46 -19.27
N GLU A 333 -11.90 -7.28 -20.23
CA GLU A 333 -12.15 -7.07 -21.66
C GLU A 333 -13.63 -7.11 -22.06
N ASN A 334 -14.50 -7.71 -21.24
CA ASN A 334 -15.96 -7.71 -21.44
C ASN A 334 -16.61 -6.37 -21.02
N GLY A 335 -15.83 -5.45 -20.44
CA GLY A 335 -16.30 -4.16 -19.92
C GLY A 335 -17.00 -4.28 -18.55
N LEU A 336 -16.82 -5.40 -17.83
CA LEU A 336 -17.32 -5.54 -16.47
C LEU A 336 -16.46 -4.70 -15.53
N VAL A 337 -17.05 -3.67 -14.93
CA VAL A 337 -16.38 -2.80 -13.95
C VAL A 337 -16.84 -3.17 -12.54
N VAL A 338 -15.88 -3.41 -11.66
CA VAL A 338 -16.12 -3.72 -10.25
C VAL A 338 -15.38 -2.79 -9.34
N GLY A 339 -15.88 -2.60 -8.13
CA GLY A 339 -15.23 -1.74 -7.17
C GLY A 339 -15.95 -1.68 -5.84
N THR A 340 -15.93 -0.51 -5.21
CA THR A 340 -16.60 -0.28 -3.94
C THR A 340 -17.56 0.91 -4.03
N SER A 341 -18.60 0.87 -3.21
CA SER A 341 -19.48 2.01 -2.98
C SER A 341 -19.94 2.05 -1.54
N ASP A 342 -20.22 3.26 -1.05
CA ASP A 342 -21.06 3.42 0.13
C ASP A 342 -22.46 2.84 -0.16
N VAL A 343 -22.95 2.03 0.79
CA VAL A 343 -24.24 1.34 0.80
C VAL A 343 -24.87 1.43 2.19
N ARG A 344 -26.16 1.07 2.31
CA ARG A 344 -26.83 0.95 3.61
C ARG A 344 -26.61 -0.45 4.18
N TYR A 345 -26.29 -0.53 5.47
CA TYR A 345 -26.09 -1.79 6.15
C TYR A 345 -27.45 -2.45 6.45
N LYS A 346 -27.73 -3.57 5.80
CA LYS A 346 -29.00 -4.28 5.83
C LYS A 346 -30.13 -3.31 5.46
N SER A 347 -31.20 -3.26 6.24
CA SER A 347 -32.30 -2.31 6.07
C SER A 347 -32.27 -1.13 7.07
N ASN A 348 -31.09 -0.76 7.60
CA ASN A 348 -30.95 0.39 8.50
C ASN A 348 -30.17 1.55 7.84
N SER A 349 -30.04 2.67 8.54
CA SER A 349 -29.39 3.89 8.01
C SER A 349 -27.86 3.87 8.11
N THR A 350 -27.25 2.88 8.77
CA THR A 350 -25.81 2.78 8.92
C THR A 350 -25.15 2.65 7.56
N ARG A 351 -24.27 3.57 7.24
CA ARG A 351 -23.45 3.54 6.03
C ARG A 351 -22.25 2.62 6.21
N ILE A 352 -21.99 1.78 5.22
CA ILE A 352 -20.76 0.98 5.09
C ILE A 352 -20.29 1.00 3.64
N THR A 353 -19.02 0.65 3.41
CA THR A 353 -18.47 0.54 2.04
C THR A 353 -18.37 -0.93 1.66
N MET A 354 -19.04 -1.34 0.59
CA MET A 354 -19.15 -2.73 0.16
C MET A 354 -18.68 -2.95 -1.29
N PRO A 355 -18.27 -4.19 -1.65
CA PRO A 355 -18.05 -4.60 -3.03
C PRO A 355 -19.31 -4.44 -3.88
N VAL A 356 -19.14 -3.86 -5.07
CA VAL A 356 -20.23 -3.63 -6.02
C VAL A 356 -19.78 -3.87 -7.46
N ILE A 357 -20.76 -4.09 -8.33
CA ILE A 357 -20.64 -4.10 -9.78
C ILE A 357 -21.26 -2.81 -10.32
N PHE A 358 -20.56 -2.11 -11.20
CA PHE A 358 -21.07 -0.97 -11.94
C PHE A 358 -21.53 -1.44 -13.31
N GLU A 359 -22.85 -1.47 -13.55
CA GLU A 359 -23.38 -2.01 -14.80
C GLU A 359 -24.71 -1.37 -15.17
N ASN A 360 -24.87 -0.98 -16.44
CA ASN A 360 -26.12 -0.44 -16.98
C ASN A 360 -26.63 0.83 -16.24
N GLY A 361 -25.72 1.63 -15.69
CA GLY A 361 -26.07 2.81 -14.89
C GLY A 361 -26.56 2.48 -13.47
N GLU A 362 -26.51 1.23 -13.05
CA GLU A 362 -26.83 0.77 -11.70
C GLU A 362 -25.56 0.36 -10.93
N VAL A 363 -25.63 0.47 -9.61
CA VAL A 363 -24.60 -0.02 -8.67
C VAL A 363 -25.20 -1.20 -7.91
N LYS A 364 -24.67 -2.40 -8.13
CA LYS A 364 -25.24 -3.64 -7.59
C LYS A 364 -24.31 -4.27 -6.56
N GLU A 365 -24.84 -4.49 -5.37
CA GLU A 365 -24.19 -5.32 -4.36
C GLU A 365 -24.35 -6.80 -4.72
N PHE A 366 -23.31 -7.59 -4.47
CA PHE A 366 -23.34 -9.04 -4.71
C PHE A 366 -23.04 -9.87 -3.45
N ILE A 367 -22.63 -9.24 -2.34
CA ILE A 367 -22.39 -9.91 -1.06
C ILE A 367 -23.61 -9.71 -0.16
N ASP A 368 -24.17 -10.82 0.34
CA ASP A 368 -25.33 -10.79 1.24
C ASP A 368 -24.95 -10.33 2.65
N GLN A 369 -25.34 -9.12 3.01
CA GLN A 369 -25.05 -8.55 4.32
C GLN A 369 -25.79 -9.23 5.48
N GLU A 370 -26.84 -10.02 5.22
CA GLU A 370 -27.52 -10.79 6.28
C GLU A 370 -26.61 -11.84 6.93
N ASP A 371 -25.51 -12.21 6.26
CA ASP A 371 -24.44 -13.07 6.78
C ASP A 371 -23.37 -12.31 7.63
N ASP A 372 -23.70 -11.09 8.05
CA ASP A 372 -22.90 -10.19 8.90
C ASP A 372 -21.59 -9.69 8.26
N TRP A 373 -21.55 -9.60 6.93
CA TRP A 373 -20.48 -8.90 6.21
C TRP A 373 -20.66 -7.39 6.35
N ILE A 374 -19.59 -6.69 6.74
CA ILE A 374 -19.63 -5.26 7.13
C ILE A 374 -18.74 -4.35 6.29
N SER A 375 -17.85 -4.93 5.49
CA SER A 375 -17.06 -4.21 4.49
C SER A 375 -16.44 -5.21 3.50
N GLY A 376 -15.85 -4.73 2.43
CA GLY A 376 -15.05 -5.55 1.53
C GLY A 376 -14.58 -4.78 0.31
N GLN A 377 -13.79 -5.44 -0.52
CA GLN A 377 -13.27 -4.87 -1.75
C GLN A 377 -12.98 -5.97 -2.80
N PRO A 378 -13.42 -5.81 -4.06
CA PRO A 378 -12.88 -6.59 -5.18
C PRO A 378 -11.47 -6.09 -5.51
N LEU A 379 -10.57 -7.01 -5.84
CA LEU A 379 -9.17 -6.72 -6.15
C LEU A 379 -8.81 -7.05 -7.60
N ALA A 380 -9.50 -8.01 -8.24
CA ALA A 380 -9.30 -8.34 -9.64
C ALA A 380 -10.56 -8.94 -10.27
N VAL A 381 -10.62 -8.92 -11.61
CA VAL A 381 -11.65 -9.58 -12.41
C VAL A 381 -11.02 -10.18 -13.67
N ASN A 382 -11.29 -11.46 -13.95
CA ASN A 382 -10.79 -12.11 -15.16
C ASN A 382 -11.77 -12.00 -16.34
N ASN A 383 -11.38 -12.49 -17.52
CA ASN A 383 -12.20 -12.41 -18.74
C ASN A 383 -13.36 -13.42 -18.76
N ASP A 384 -13.44 -14.30 -17.77
CA ASP A 384 -14.56 -15.20 -17.55
C ASP A 384 -15.68 -14.59 -16.68
N ASP A 385 -15.56 -13.29 -16.36
CA ASP A 385 -16.41 -12.51 -15.45
C ASP A 385 -16.42 -13.06 -14.00
N VAL A 386 -15.27 -13.59 -13.57
CA VAL A 386 -15.04 -13.97 -12.16
C VAL A 386 -14.32 -12.84 -11.46
N VAL A 387 -14.92 -12.36 -10.37
CA VAL A 387 -14.39 -11.28 -9.53
C VAL A 387 -13.82 -11.90 -8.26
N VAL A 388 -12.62 -11.51 -7.87
CA VAL A 388 -12.01 -11.94 -6.60
C VAL A 388 -11.68 -10.75 -5.72
N GLY A 389 -11.57 -10.99 -4.42
CA GLY A 389 -11.24 -9.96 -3.45
C GLY A 389 -11.44 -10.48 -2.04
N TYR A 390 -11.89 -9.60 -1.14
CA TYR A 390 -12.18 -9.97 0.25
C TYR A 390 -13.40 -9.24 0.81
N ALA A 391 -14.01 -9.85 1.82
CA ALA A 391 -15.00 -9.21 2.67
C ALA A 391 -14.67 -9.41 4.15
N SER A 392 -15.15 -8.50 5.00
CA SER A 392 -14.88 -8.50 6.43
C SER A 392 -16.11 -8.84 7.24
N LYS A 393 -15.95 -9.70 8.25
CA LYS A 393 -16.98 -10.00 9.25
C LYS A 393 -16.35 -10.25 10.62
N ARG A 394 -17.16 -10.21 11.68
CA ARG A 394 -16.70 -10.57 13.03
C ARG A 394 -16.67 -12.09 13.21
N ILE A 395 -15.50 -12.61 13.59
CA ILE A 395 -15.27 -14.01 13.96
C ILE A 395 -14.57 -14.00 15.33
N ASP A 396 -15.17 -14.66 16.33
CA ASP A 396 -14.66 -14.72 17.71
C ASP A 396 -14.36 -13.33 18.32
N GLY A 397 -15.17 -12.32 17.97
CA GLY A 397 -15.04 -10.96 18.49
C GLY A 397 -14.03 -10.06 17.76
N THR A 398 -13.27 -10.62 16.81
CA THR A 398 -12.31 -9.87 15.97
C THR A 398 -12.85 -9.73 14.55
N THR A 399 -12.66 -8.57 13.91
CA THR A 399 -12.94 -8.42 12.48
C THR A 399 -11.89 -9.18 11.68
N ARG A 400 -12.33 -10.09 10.81
CA ARG A 400 -11.48 -10.90 9.94
C ARG A 400 -11.87 -10.69 8.49
N THR A 401 -10.87 -10.55 7.63
CA THR A 401 -11.07 -10.58 6.18
C THR A 401 -11.13 -12.02 5.70
N LYS A 402 -12.01 -12.30 4.76
CA LYS A 402 -12.11 -13.58 4.07
C LYS A 402 -12.12 -13.34 2.59
N PHE A 403 -11.23 -14.03 1.89
CA PHE A 403 -11.22 -13.94 0.44
C PHE A 403 -12.50 -14.54 -0.16
N PHE A 404 -12.93 -14.01 -1.28
CA PHE A 404 -14.07 -14.52 -2.03
C PHE A 404 -13.74 -14.65 -3.51
N TYR A 405 -14.53 -15.45 -4.22
CA TYR A 405 -14.79 -15.24 -5.64
C TYR A 405 -16.29 -15.09 -5.88
N TYR A 406 -16.65 -14.22 -6.80
CA TYR A 406 -18.00 -14.02 -7.34
C TYR A 406 -18.00 -14.41 -8.81
N ASP A 407 -18.88 -15.32 -9.20
CA ASP A 407 -19.07 -15.72 -10.59
C ASP A 407 -20.35 -15.08 -11.13
N LYS A 408 -20.21 -14.15 -12.07
CA LYS A 408 -21.33 -13.43 -12.70
C LYS A 408 -22.27 -14.36 -13.47
N LYS A 409 -21.77 -15.46 -14.05
CA LYS A 409 -22.59 -16.38 -14.86
C LYS A 409 -23.58 -17.15 -13.99
N SER A 410 -23.15 -17.54 -12.79
CA SER A 410 -24.00 -18.23 -11.81
C SER A 410 -24.67 -17.31 -10.81
N ASP A 411 -24.27 -16.03 -10.76
CA ASP A 411 -24.68 -15.03 -9.78
C ASP A 411 -24.49 -15.53 -8.34
N SER A 412 -23.28 -16.03 -8.06
CA SER A 412 -22.96 -16.64 -6.76
C SER A 412 -21.63 -16.18 -6.20
N VAL A 413 -21.60 -15.95 -4.88
CA VAL A 413 -20.40 -15.68 -4.10
C VAL A 413 -20.00 -16.92 -3.32
N VAL A 414 -18.71 -17.24 -3.33
CA VAL A 414 -18.13 -18.33 -2.55
C VAL A 414 -16.97 -17.78 -1.73
N PHE A 415 -16.95 -18.18 -0.45
CA PHE A 415 -15.85 -17.94 0.48
C PHE A 415 -15.14 -19.27 0.76
N PRO A 416 -14.03 -19.59 0.06
CA PRO A 416 -13.35 -20.86 0.26
C PRO A 416 -12.67 -20.96 1.63
N THR A 417 -12.23 -22.17 1.99
CA THR A 417 -11.46 -22.36 3.22
C THR A 417 -10.03 -21.86 3.00
N ASP A 418 -9.60 -20.90 3.80
CA ASP A 418 -8.21 -20.45 3.88
C ASP A 418 -7.37 -21.39 4.77
N TYR A 419 -6.41 -20.88 5.54
CA TYR A 419 -5.56 -21.73 6.39
C TYR A 419 -6.30 -22.30 7.61
N PHE A 420 -7.17 -21.52 8.24
CA PHE A 420 -7.99 -21.91 9.39
C PHE A 420 -9.15 -20.92 9.61
N SER A 421 -10.19 -21.32 10.34
CA SER A 421 -11.46 -20.58 10.43
C SER A 421 -11.34 -19.09 10.79
N SER A 422 -10.41 -18.71 11.67
CA SER A 422 -10.17 -17.33 12.10
C SER A 422 -8.95 -16.66 11.46
N SER A 423 -8.41 -17.25 10.38
CA SER A 423 -7.37 -16.65 9.55
C SER A 423 -7.94 -15.45 8.79
N SER A 424 -7.16 -14.38 8.64
CA SER A 424 -7.50 -13.30 7.71
C SER A 424 -6.88 -13.62 6.34
N SER A 425 -7.65 -13.50 5.26
CA SER A 425 -7.20 -13.82 3.90
C SER A 425 -7.71 -12.80 2.87
N LEU A 426 -6.94 -12.65 1.77
CA LEU A 426 -7.22 -11.77 0.64
C LEU A 426 -6.88 -12.52 -0.66
N ALA A 427 -7.71 -12.38 -1.70
CA ALA A 427 -7.40 -12.84 -3.05
C ALA A 427 -7.01 -11.62 -3.89
N ASN A 428 -5.74 -11.53 -4.25
CA ASN A 428 -5.17 -10.38 -4.92
C ASN A 428 -5.44 -10.38 -6.42
N ASP A 429 -5.39 -11.54 -7.07
CA ASP A 429 -5.51 -11.65 -8.52
C ASP A 429 -6.07 -13.02 -8.96
N VAL A 430 -6.59 -13.09 -10.19
CA VAL A 430 -7.15 -14.28 -10.81
C VAL A 430 -6.91 -14.28 -12.32
N ASN A 431 -6.37 -15.38 -12.85
CA ASN A 431 -6.18 -15.53 -14.29
C ASN A 431 -7.37 -16.23 -14.98
N ASP A 432 -7.33 -16.32 -16.31
CA ASP A 432 -8.39 -16.95 -17.12
C ASP A 432 -8.37 -18.49 -17.03
N ASN A 433 -7.34 -19.08 -16.40
CA ASN A 433 -7.33 -20.51 -16.05
C ASN A 433 -8.11 -20.81 -14.76
N GLY A 434 -8.68 -19.79 -14.11
CA GLY A 434 -9.42 -19.94 -12.85
C GLY A 434 -8.53 -20.20 -11.64
N ILE A 435 -7.27 -19.76 -11.70
CA ILE A 435 -6.34 -19.80 -10.57
C ILE A 435 -6.33 -18.43 -9.92
N VAL A 436 -6.70 -18.41 -8.64
CA VAL A 436 -6.67 -17.25 -7.75
C VAL A 436 -5.38 -17.29 -6.95
N VAL A 437 -4.72 -16.14 -6.79
CA VAL A 437 -3.55 -15.98 -5.92
C VAL A 437 -3.81 -14.92 -4.86
N GLY A 438 -3.12 -15.04 -3.72
CA GLY A 438 -3.30 -14.09 -2.63
C GLY A 438 -2.45 -14.43 -1.42
N GLU A 439 -2.94 -14.04 -0.25
CA GLU A 439 -2.20 -14.14 1.01
C GLU A 439 -3.12 -14.32 2.21
N GLY A 440 -2.67 -15.11 3.18
CA GLY A 440 -3.46 -15.43 4.37
C GLY A 440 -2.62 -15.60 5.64
N GLU A 441 -3.23 -15.37 6.80
CA GLU A 441 -2.58 -15.62 8.09
C GLU A 441 -2.35 -17.13 8.29
N THR A 442 -1.11 -17.54 8.57
CA THR A 442 -0.74 -18.95 8.77
C THR A 442 -0.60 -19.36 10.23
N ASP A 443 -0.64 -18.39 11.15
CA ASP A 443 -0.43 -18.63 12.57
C ASP A 443 -1.61 -18.16 13.45
N ILE A 444 -1.89 -18.96 14.48
CA ILE A 444 -2.95 -18.77 15.47
C ILE A 444 -2.41 -18.06 16.72
N TYR A 445 -1.08 -18.02 16.93
CA TYR A 445 -0.49 -17.39 18.11
C TYR A 445 -0.87 -15.91 18.24
N ASN A 446 -1.09 -15.49 19.49
CA ASN A 446 -1.63 -14.18 19.87
C ASN A 446 -0.52 -13.11 19.89
N THR A 447 0.22 -12.98 18.79
CA THR A 447 1.11 -11.83 18.55
C THR A 447 0.29 -10.69 17.96
N SER A 448 0.67 -9.43 18.21
CA SER A 448 -0.02 -8.26 17.65
C SER A 448 -0.02 -8.22 16.12
N THR A 449 0.85 -8.99 15.47
CA THR A 449 0.91 -9.21 14.03
C THR A 449 1.06 -10.70 13.74
N ARG A 450 0.13 -11.29 12.99
CA ARG A 450 0.20 -12.69 12.54
C ARG A 450 1.02 -12.80 11.26
N ARG A 451 1.81 -13.87 11.14
CA ARG A 451 2.55 -14.16 9.91
C ARG A 451 1.56 -14.42 8.76
N ARG A 452 1.87 -13.87 7.59
CA ARG A 452 1.13 -14.12 6.36
C ARG A 452 2.03 -14.78 5.33
N GLU A 453 1.43 -15.67 4.55
CA GLU A 453 2.11 -16.39 3.47
C GLU A 453 1.24 -16.38 2.22
N GLY A 454 1.93 -16.41 1.07
CA GLY A 454 1.29 -16.45 -0.23
C GLY A 454 0.60 -17.79 -0.47
N PHE A 455 -0.60 -17.75 -1.05
CA PHE A 455 -1.33 -18.94 -1.43
C PHE A 455 -1.77 -18.89 -2.88
N MET A 456 -2.13 -20.06 -3.40
CA MET A 456 -2.94 -20.19 -4.60
C MET A 456 -4.19 -21.04 -4.37
N TYR A 457 -5.22 -20.80 -5.16
CA TYR A 457 -6.50 -21.49 -5.08
C TYR A 457 -7.08 -21.68 -6.48
N THR A 458 -7.42 -22.91 -6.84
CA THR A 458 -8.15 -23.20 -8.08
C THR A 458 -9.64 -23.17 -7.79
N ILE A 459 -10.40 -22.41 -8.59
CA ILE A 459 -11.85 -22.27 -8.42
C ILE A 459 -12.52 -23.65 -8.42
N GLY A 460 -13.32 -23.90 -7.39
CA GLY A 460 -14.05 -25.15 -7.20
C GLY A 460 -13.36 -26.17 -6.28
N GLU A 461 -12.09 -25.93 -5.91
CA GLU A 461 -11.40 -26.71 -4.88
C GLU A 461 -11.88 -26.34 -3.47
N ASP A 462 -11.57 -27.18 -2.48
CA ASP A 462 -12.06 -27.02 -1.10
C ASP A 462 -11.26 -25.97 -0.29
N LYS A 463 -9.95 -25.87 -0.53
CA LYS A 463 -9.03 -25.02 0.26
C LYS A 463 -7.85 -24.48 -0.55
N VAL A 464 -7.20 -23.46 -0.02
CA VAL A 464 -5.96 -22.90 -0.56
C VAL A 464 -4.77 -23.86 -0.46
N VAL A 465 -3.78 -23.67 -1.34
CA VAL A 465 -2.45 -24.30 -1.32
C VAL A 465 -1.42 -23.24 -0.97
N ASN A 466 -0.59 -23.49 0.04
CA ASN A 466 0.49 -22.58 0.42
C ASN A 466 1.60 -22.62 -0.64
N LEU A 467 2.02 -21.46 -1.14
CA LEU A 467 3.08 -21.40 -2.15
C LEU A 467 4.43 -21.85 -1.60
N ASN A 468 4.69 -21.64 -0.30
CA ASN A 468 5.93 -22.10 0.33
C ASN A 468 6.04 -23.64 0.35
N ASP A 469 4.91 -24.35 0.34
CA ASP A 469 4.91 -25.83 0.25
C ASP A 469 5.25 -26.32 -1.17
N LEU A 470 5.30 -25.44 -2.17
CA LEU A 470 5.60 -25.77 -3.57
C LEU A 470 7.04 -25.40 -3.97
N LEU A 471 7.84 -24.90 -3.02
CA LEU A 471 9.23 -24.48 -3.18
C LEU A 471 10.19 -25.54 -2.62
N PRO A 472 11.47 -25.58 -3.08
CA PRO A 472 12.43 -26.55 -2.59
C PRO A 472 12.79 -26.33 -1.12
N CYS A 473 13.15 -27.40 -0.41
CA CYS A 473 13.54 -27.31 1.00
C CYS A 473 14.93 -26.69 1.22
N TYR A 474 15.79 -26.83 0.21
CA TYR A 474 17.21 -26.47 0.22
C TYR A 474 17.60 -25.75 -1.07
N GLU A 475 18.68 -25.00 -1.01
CA GLU A 475 19.35 -24.44 -2.19
C GLU A 475 19.95 -25.56 -3.06
N GLU A 476 20.53 -25.21 -4.21
CA GLU A 476 21.14 -26.18 -5.14
C GLU A 476 22.26 -27.04 -4.53
N ASP A 477 22.85 -26.61 -3.40
CA ASP A 477 23.86 -27.35 -2.66
C ASP A 477 23.30 -28.54 -1.85
N GLY A 478 21.98 -28.58 -1.64
CA GLY A 478 21.29 -29.61 -0.85
C GLY A 478 21.54 -29.56 0.65
N GLU A 479 22.20 -28.51 1.17
CA GLU A 479 22.56 -28.36 2.58
C GLU A 479 22.01 -27.04 3.16
N THR A 480 22.12 -25.95 2.40
CA THR A 480 21.65 -24.63 2.83
C THR A 480 20.13 -24.55 2.68
N ARG A 481 19.43 -24.09 3.71
CA ARG A 481 17.97 -23.89 3.64
C ARG A 481 17.62 -22.86 2.58
N PHE A 482 16.52 -23.12 1.88
CA PHE A 482 16.01 -22.20 0.89
C PHE A 482 15.73 -20.82 1.53
N LYS A 483 16.39 -19.78 1.02
CA LYS A 483 16.49 -18.48 1.70
C LYS A 483 15.24 -17.59 1.63
N TYR A 484 14.27 -17.96 0.80
CA TYR A 484 13.07 -17.16 0.58
C TYR A 484 11.86 -17.76 1.30
N THR A 485 11.02 -16.88 1.86
CA THR A 485 9.64 -17.21 2.21
C THR A 485 8.71 -16.28 1.45
N VAL A 486 7.80 -16.84 0.65
CA VAL A 486 6.76 -16.07 -0.06
C VAL A 486 5.73 -15.59 0.94
N ALA A 487 5.66 -14.28 1.12
CA ALA A 487 4.73 -13.61 2.03
C ALA A 487 3.42 -13.24 1.32
N GLU A 488 3.51 -12.86 0.04
CA GLU A 488 2.39 -12.40 -0.77
C GLU A 488 2.52 -12.90 -2.21
N ALA A 489 1.43 -13.40 -2.77
CA ALA A 489 1.27 -13.53 -4.21
C ALA A 489 0.36 -12.42 -4.70
N LYS A 490 0.92 -11.50 -5.50
CA LYS A 490 0.28 -10.24 -5.88
C LYS A 490 -0.48 -10.36 -7.18
N SER A 491 0.13 -10.96 -8.20
CA SER A 491 -0.43 -11.05 -9.56
C SER A 491 -0.13 -12.43 -10.17
N ILE A 492 -0.97 -12.87 -11.10
CA ILE A 492 -0.81 -14.12 -11.85
C ILE A 492 -1.21 -13.92 -13.32
N ASN A 493 -0.34 -14.36 -14.23
CA ASN A 493 -0.65 -14.32 -15.67
C ASN A 493 -1.29 -15.64 -16.18
N ASN A 494 -1.73 -15.66 -17.43
CA ASN A 494 -2.35 -16.83 -18.06
C ASN A 494 -1.37 -17.98 -18.37
N ASN A 495 -0.05 -17.76 -18.21
CA ASN A 495 0.95 -18.83 -18.19
C ASN A 495 1.09 -19.49 -16.80
N ASN A 496 0.27 -19.08 -15.82
CA ASN A 496 0.34 -19.48 -14.41
C ASN A 496 1.67 -19.09 -13.74
N GLU A 497 2.34 -18.07 -14.24
CA GLU A 497 3.48 -17.45 -13.54
C GLU A 497 2.92 -16.50 -12.49
N ILE A 498 3.41 -16.63 -11.26
CA ILE A 498 2.95 -15.85 -10.10
C ILE A 498 4.02 -14.82 -9.77
N PHE A 499 3.61 -13.59 -9.52
CA PHE A 499 4.48 -12.49 -9.14
C PHE A 499 4.06 -11.97 -7.78
N GLY A 500 5.03 -11.62 -6.94
CA GLY A 500 4.71 -11.20 -5.59
C GLY A 500 5.93 -10.84 -4.76
N VAL A 501 5.80 -11.05 -3.46
CA VAL A 501 6.77 -10.59 -2.46
C VAL A 501 7.23 -11.78 -1.64
N ALA A 502 8.55 -11.96 -1.58
CA ALA A 502 9.18 -12.86 -0.63
C ALA A 502 10.02 -12.09 0.37
N THR A 503 10.27 -12.68 1.53
CA THR A 503 11.25 -12.19 2.49
C THR A 503 12.51 -13.02 2.42
N LYS A 504 13.67 -12.37 2.54
CA LYS A 504 14.98 -13.01 2.76
C LYS A 504 15.76 -12.28 3.84
N THR A 505 16.75 -12.94 4.43
CA THR A 505 17.67 -12.31 5.38
C THR A 505 18.90 -11.76 4.65
N VAL A 506 19.28 -10.52 4.96
CA VAL A 506 20.44 -9.82 4.39
C VAL A 506 21.24 -9.11 5.48
N GLU A 507 22.46 -8.69 5.16
CA GLU A 507 23.23 -7.77 6.02
C GLU A 507 22.43 -6.48 6.19
N LYS A 508 22.32 -6.01 7.44
CA LYS A 508 21.58 -4.80 7.77
C LYS A 508 22.34 -3.58 7.28
N THR A 509 21.63 -2.66 6.65
CA THR A 509 22.22 -1.40 6.16
C THR A 509 21.67 -0.17 6.89
N ASP A 510 22.53 0.83 7.07
CA ASP A 510 22.19 2.16 7.59
C ASP A 510 21.45 3.02 6.54
N SER A 511 21.09 4.25 6.89
CA SER A 511 20.38 5.15 5.97
C SER A 511 21.20 5.60 4.75
N PHE A 512 22.51 5.31 4.71
CA PHE A 512 23.39 5.57 3.58
C PHE A 512 23.67 4.32 2.74
N GLY A 513 23.19 3.15 3.18
CA GLY A 513 23.41 1.86 2.55
C GLY A 513 24.68 1.13 3.02
N ASN A 514 25.36 1.60 4.08
CA ASN A 514 26.53 0.90 4.63
C ASN A 514 26.12 -0.20 5.61
N VAL A 515 26.92 -1.25 5.71
CA VAL A 515 26.68 -2.37 6.65
C VAL A 515 26.76 -1.90 8.10
N VAL A 516 25.74 -2.24 8.88
CA VAL A 516 25.67 -1.95 10.32
C VAL A 516 26.39 -3.03 11.11
N LEU A 517 27.23 -2.60 12.05
CA LEU A 517 27.91 -3.45 13.01
C LEU A 517 27.32 -3.26 14.41
N ASP A 518 27.26 -4.34 15.19
CA ASP A 518 26.93 -4.30 16.60
C ASP A 518 28.07 -3.69 17.44
N VAL A 519 27.85 -3.55 18.75
CA VAL A 519 28.84 -3.00 19.69
C VAL A 519 30.12 -3.85 19.82
N ASP A 520 30.06 -5.12 19.43
CA ASP A 520 31.18 -6.06 19.43
C ASP A 520 31.90 -6.12 18.06
N GLY A 521 31.38 -5.40 17.06
CA GLY A 521 31.92 -5.33 15.69
C GLY A 521 31.44 -6.44 14.76
N ASN A 522 30.39 -7.20 15.11
CA ASN A 522 29.78 -8.21 14.23
C ASN A 522 28.74 -7.57 13.32
N ILE A 523 28.55 -8.16 12.14
CA ILE A 523 27.51 -7.72 11.19
C ILE A 523 26.13 -8.03 11.75
N GLU A 524 25.26 -7.01 11.77
CA GLU A 524 23.84 -7.19 12.03
C GLU A 524 23.11 -7.66 10.77
N TYR A 525 22.04 -8.43 10.94
CA TYR A 525 21.20 -8.93 9.84
C TYR A 525 19.76 -8.48 10.01
N GLU A 526 19.07 -8.31 8.90
CA GLU A 526 17.65 -7.96 8.87
C GLU A 526 16.91 -8.74 7.79
N SER A 527 15.57 -8.81 7.92
CA SER A 527 14.71 -9.41 6.90
C SER A 527 14.19 -8.31 5.97
N VAL A 528 14.34 -8.51 4.67
CA VAL A 528 13.88 -7.57 3.64
C VAL A 528 12.88 -8.22 2.70
N ALA A 529 11.90 -7.41 2.26
CA ALA A 529 10.97 -7.75 1.21
C ALA A 529 11.62 -7.57 -0.17
N VAL A 530 11.49 -8.59 -1.01
CA VAL A 530 11.98 -8.60 -2.39
C VAL A 530 10.90 -9.05 -3.36
N ALA A 531 10.94 -8.47 -4.56
CA ALA A 531 10.08 -8.81 -5.67
C ALA A 531 10.53 -10.14 -6.29
N VAL A 532 9.58 -11.08 -6.46
CA VAL A 532 9.87 -12.42 -6.98
C VAL A 532 8.89 -12.83 -8.08
N LYS A 533 9.38 -13.70 -8.97
CA LYS A 533 8.61 -14.45 -9.95
C LYS A 533 8.67 -15.94 -9.62
N LEU A 534 7.52 -16.59 -9.59
CA LEU A 534 7.37 -18.03 -9.45
C LEU A 534 6.92 -18.60 -10.80
N THR A 535 7.74 -19.46 -11.39
CA THR A 535 7.44 -20.13 -12.66
C THR A 535 7.06 -21.59 -12.40
N PRO A 536 5.93 -22.10 -12.91
CA PRO A 536 5.54 -23.50 -12.71
C PRO A 536 6.53 -24.45 -13.40
N ILE A 537 6.89 -25.54 -12.72
CA ILE A 537 7.78 -26.58 -13.22
C ILE A 537 7.20 -27.98 -12.94
N ASP A 538 7.59 -28.95 -13.77
CA ASP A 538 7.26 -30.36 -13.53
C ASP A 538 8.04 -30.88 -12.31
N GLY A 539 7.36 -31.48 -11.33
CA GLY A 539 8.00 -31.97 -10.13
C GLY A 539 7.07 -32.72 -9.18
N SER A 540 7.59 -33.04 -8.00
CA SER A 540 6.80 -33.51 -6.87
C SER A 540 7.17 -32.67 -5.66
N VAL A 541 6.19 -32.33 -4.83
CA VAL A 541 6.41 -31.63 -3.56
C VAL A 541 7.41 -32.40 -2.69
N GLU A 542 8.46 -31.73 -2.24
CA GLU A 542 9.48 -32.30 -1.36
C GLU A 542 8.98 -32.37 0.09
N GLU A 543 9.24 -33.48 0.79
CA GLU A 543 8.98 -33.56 2.23
C GLU A 543 10.19 -32.99 3.01
N CYS A 544 10.06 -31.75 3.48
CA CYS A 544 11.11 -31.13 4.30
C CYS A 544 11.13 -31.73 5.72
N SER A 545 12.32 -32.04 6.24
CA SER A 545 12.48 -32.33 7.67
C SER A 545 12.14 -31.09 8.49
N ALA A 546 11.41 -31.27 9.59
CA ALA A 546 11.11 -30.19 10.54
C ALA A 546 12.41 -29.59 11.11
N GLU A 547 12.44 -28.27 11.30
CA GLU A 547 13.55 -27.58 11.97
C GLU A 547 13.74 -28.10 13.41
N GLU A 548 15.00 -28.32 13.82
CA GLU A 548 15.37 -27.98 15.19
C GLU A 548 15.29 -26.46 15.26
N ILE A 549 14.37 -25.92 16.07
CA ILE A 549 14.19 -24.48 16.24
C ILE A 549 15.47 -23.95 16.91
N GLU A 550 16.46 -23.55 16.12
CA GLU A 550 17.44 -22.58 16.60
C GLU A 550 16.67 -21.28 16.75
N GLN A 551 16.35 -20.92 18.00
CA GLN A 551 15.83 -19.61 18.34
C GLN A 551 16.86 -18.56 17.92
N TYR A 552 16.75 -18.06 16.68
CA TYR A 552 17.34 -16.77 16.36
C TYR A 552 16.56 -15.73 17.16
N GLU A 553 17.15 -15.35 18.29
CA GLU A 553 16.65 -14.29 19.15
C GLU A 553 16.72 -12.99 18.34
N ARG A 554 15.59 -12.56 17.76
CA ARG A 554 15.45 -11.18 17.33
C ARG A 554 15.68 -10.33 18.58
N GLN A 555 16.83 -9.67 18.67
CA GLN A 555 17.07 -8.55 19.57
C GLN A 555 16.28 -7.34 19.06
N SER A 556 14.96 -7.48 18.98
CA SER A 556 14.07 -6.34 19.13
C SER A 556 13.98 -6.12 20.63
N ALA A 557 14.29 -4.93 21.12
CA ALA A 557 14.21 -4.60 22.55
C ALA A 557 12.81 -4.91 23.10
N SER A 558 12.59 -6.14 23.56
CA SER A 558 11.38 -6.56 24.23
C SER A 558 11.47 -6.02 25.63
N PHE A 559 10.69 -4.98 25.92
CA PHE A 559 10.51 -4.47 27.27
C PHE A 559 10.07 -5.64 28.18
N PRO A 560 10.87 -6.07 29.18
CA PRO A 560 10.46 -7.17 30.04
C PRO A 560 9.30 -6.69 30.91
N TRP A 561 8.14 -7.32 30.79
CA TRP A 561 6.91 -7.02 31.55
C TRP A 561 7.12 -7.03 33.08
N TYR A 562 8.22 -7.61 33.56
CA TYR A 562 8.64 -7.54 34.96
C TYR A 562 9.08 -6.14 35.42
N ALA A 563 9.40 -5.22 34.50
CA ALA A 563 9.73 -3.82 34.83
C ALA A 563 8.54 -3.06 35.47
N LEU A 564 7.30 -3.52 35.24
CA LEU A 564 6.11 -3.00 35.92
C LEU A 564 6.03 -3.38 37.41
N LEU A 565 6.79 -4.39 37.87
CA LEU A 565 6.83 -4.79 39.28
C LEU A 565 7.73 -3.90 40.14
N LEU A 566 8.51 -2.98 39.54
CA LEU A 566 9.39 -2.05 40.26
C LEU A 566 8.78 -0.66 40.50
N VAL A 567 7.65 -0.35 39.87
CA VAL A 567 6.91 0.91 40.07
C VAL A 567 6.45 1.13 41.53
N PRO A 568 6.05 0.11 42.32
CA PRO A 568 5.69 0.31 43.72
C PRO A 568 6.87 0.73 44.62
N PHE A 569 8.11 0.36 44.27
CA PHE A 569 9.30 0.70 45.06
C PHE A 569 9.83 2.11 44.76
N ALA A 570 9.62 2.62 43.54
CA ALA A 570 9.86 4.03 43.21
C ALA A 570 8.86 4.97 43.90
N ALA A 571 7.58 4.57 44.01
CA ALA A 571 6.56 5.34 44.74
C ALA A 571 6.81 5.41 46.26
N ALA A 572 7.36 4.35 46.86
CA ALA A 572 7.72 4.33 48.28
C ALA A 572 8.87 5.29 48.64
N ARG A 573 9.73 5.66 47.68
CA ARG A 573 10.83 6.62 47.90
C ARG A 573 10.36 8.08 47.93
N ARG A 574 9.16 8.37 47.38
CA ARG A 574 8.54 9.72 47.39
C ARG A 574 7.70 9.99 48.65
N PHE A 575 7.30 8.95 49.40
CA PHE A 575 6.55 9.09 50.66
C PHE A 575 7.40 9.03 51.95
N PHE A 576 8.68 8.62 51.87
CA PHE A 576 9.59 8.54 53.03
C PHE A 576 10.84 9.43 52.93
N LYS A 577 10.66 10.67 52.46
CA LYS A 577 11.57 11.76 52.79
C LYS A 577 10.78 12.89 53.42
N LYS A 578 10.87 12.99 54.76
CA LYS A 578 10.71 14.24 55.50
C LYS A 578 11.89 15.14 55.22
#